data_AF-A0A970VK91-F1
#
_entry.id   AF-A0A970VK91-F1
#
_cell.length_a   1.000
_cell.length_b   1.000
_cell.length_c   1.000
_cell.angle_alpha   90.00
_cell.angle_beta   90.00
_cell.angle_gamma   90.00
#
_symmetry.space_group_name_H-M   'P 1'
#
loop_
_entity.id
_entity.type
_entity.pdbx_description
1 polymer ?
#
loop_
_entity_poly.entity_id
_entity_poly.type
_entity_poly.pdbx_seq_one_letter_code
_entity_poly.pdbx_strand_id
1 'polypeptide(L)'
;MKKYIALLLALVLCTFAISAFAQSDDVITMDVTFQSQEITVDDLGVGFLIPADFVSDVISQQAASSDIVFSGTDAAGTYTMHVYMQYQTVDALMVFLDDNADVTQVGEVTINDIDLIGYALPSQNTFVVALPVGEESMLSFVFKVATDASGLSLEQMQIIGSLFDL
;
A
#
# COMPACT_ATOMS: atom_id res chain seq x y z
N MET A 1 -6.14 -5.95 31.44
CA MET A 1 -6.17 -5.28 30.12
C MET A 1 -5.65 -6.12 28.94
N LYS A 2 -5.17 -7.36 29.13
CA LYS A 2 -4.68 -8.22 28.01
C LYS A 2 -5.72 -9.19 27.42
N LYS A 3 -6.90 -9.33 28.04
CA LYS A 3 -7.94 -10.29 27.61
C LYS A 3 -8.96 -9.73 26.63
N TYR A 4 -9.03 -8.40 26.48
CA TYR A 4 -9.95 -7.74 25.55
C TYR A 4 -9.36 -7.57 24.15
N ILE A 5 -8.04 -7.45 24.01
CA ILE A 5 -7.35 -7.35 22.71
C ILE A 5 -7.43 -8.68 21.94
N ALA A 6 -7.25 -9.80 22.63
CA ALA A 6 -7.43 -11.13 22.03
C ALA A 6 -8.88 -11.40 21.62
N LEU A 7 -9.87 -10.82 22.32
CA LEU A 7 -11.28 -10.92 21.97
C LEU A 7 -11.61 -10.09 20.72
N LEU A 8 -10.97 -8.93 20.56
CA LEU A 8 -11.14 -8.04 19.41
C LEU A 8 -10.48 -8.63 18.15
N LEU A 9 -9.28 -9.20 18.28
CA LEU A 9 -8.62 -9.96 17.20
C LEU A 9 -9.39 -11.22 16.80
N ALA A 10 -9.99 -11.94 17.76
CA ALA A 10 -10.83 -13.10 17.46
C ALA A 10 -12.16 -12.71 16.80
N LEU A 11 -12.74 -11.56 17.16
CA LEU A 11 -13.97 -11.06 16.54
C LEU A 11 -13.74 -10.64 15.08
N VAL A 12 -12.58 -10.05 14.79
CA VAL A 12 -12.14 -9.69 13.42
C VAL A 12 -11.82 -10.93 12.59
N LEU A 13 -11.27 -12.00 13.18
CA LEU A 13 -10.93 -13.24 12.46
C LEU A 13 -12.15 -14.15 12.20
N CYS A 14 -13.20 -14.07 13.01
CA CYS A 14 -14.43 -14.88 12.83
C CYS A 14 -15.39 -14.33 11.77
N THR A 15 -15.22 -13.09 11.30
CA THR A 15 -16.03 -12.48 10.23
C THR A 15 -15.64 -12.92 8.82
N PHE A 16 -14.47 -13.52 8.63
CA PHE A 16 -13.99 -13.95 7.30
C PHE A 16 -14.47 -15.34 6.86
N ALA A 17 -15.26 -16.05 7.68
CA ALA A 17 -15.64 -17.43 7.38
C ALA A 17 -17.00 -17.60 6.67
N ILE A 18 -17.82 -16.55 6.50
CA ILE A 18 -19.13 -16.71 5.85
C ILE A 18 -19.48 -15.50 4.97
N SER A 19 -19.41 -15.76 3.66
CA SER A 19 -20.21 -15.16 2.58
C SER A 19 -20.03 -13.69 2.18
N ALA A 20 -19.83 -13.56 0.85
CA ALA A 20 -20.37 -12.54 -0.03
C ALA A 20 -19.71 -11.15 0.01
N PHE A 21 -19.40 -10.66 -1.19
CA PHE A 21 -19.11 -9.27 -1.52
C PHE A 21 -19.85 -8.31 -0.59
N ALA A 22 -19.13 -7.81 0.40
CA ALA A 22 -19.49 -6.63 1.14
C ALA A 22 -18.32 -5.68 0.91
N GLN A 23 -18.44 -4.88 -0.16
CA GLN A 23 -17.75 -3.61 -0.26
C GLN A 23 -18.09 -2.86 1.03
N SER A 24 -17.15 -2.80 1.96
CA SER A 24 -17.30 -1.99 3.15
C SER A 24 -16.99 -0.55 2.74
N ASP A 25 -18.00 0.31 2.68
CA ASP A 25 -17.87 1.78 2.56
C ASP A 25 -17.25 2.41 3.82
N ASP A 26 -16.43 1.67 4.56
CA ASP A 26 -15.75 2.17 5.75
C ASP A 26 -14.54 3.00 5.28
N VAL A 27 -14.72 4.33 5.23
CA VAL A 27 -13.59 5.25 5.06
C VAL A 27 -12.68 5.14 6.27
N ILE A 28 -11.51 4.51 6.08
CA ILE A 28 -10.52 4.36 7.14
C ILE A 28 -9.72 5.66 7.23
N THR A 29 -9.91 6.42 8.30
CA THR A 29 -9.05 7.55 8.65
C THR A 29 -7.94 7.08 9.59
N MET A 30 -6.69 7.38 9.27
CA MET A 30 -5.55 6.94 10.08
C MET A 30 -4.63 8.10 10.45
N ASP A 31 -4.38 8.25 11.76
CA ASP A 31 -3.46 9.26 12.27
C ASP A 31 -2.00 8.85 12.03
N VAL A 32 -1.20 9.79 11.52
CA VAL A 32 0.26 9.64 11.36
C VAL A 32 0.96 9.97 12.68
N THR A 33 1.77 9.04 13.18
CA THR A 33 2.46 9.19 14.48
C THR A 33 3.96 9.44 14.37
N PHE A 34 4.56 9.28 13.19
CA PHE A 34 5.96 9.59 12.94
C PHE A 34 6.17 11.08 12.64
N GLN A 35 7.40 11.58 12.82
CA GLN A 35 7.76 12.88 12.26
C GLN A 35 7.80 12.76 10.74
N SER A 36 6.93 13.48 10.06
CA SER A 36 6.71 13.31 8.63
C SER A 36 7.43 14.35 7.79
N GLN A 37 7.71 13.96 6.55
CA GLN A 37 7.89 14.85 5.41
C GLN A 37 6.84 14.49 4.36
N GLU A 38 6.41 15.51 3.61
CA GLU A 38 5.38 15.38 2.57
C GLU A 38 6.03 15.14 1.22
N ILE A 39 5.45 14.20 0.46
CA ILE A 39 5.80 13.92 -0.93
C ILE A 39 4.57 14.23 -1.76
N THR A 40 4.72 15.08 -2.77
CA THR A 40 3.67 15.39 -3.74
C THR A 40 4.05 14.84 -5.10
N VAL A 41 3.06 14.33 -5.81
CA VAL A 41 3.15 13.94 -7.22
C VAL A 41 2.21 14.86 -7.99
N ASP A 42 2.67 16.09 -8.23
CA ASP A 42 1.84 17.19 -8.74
C ASP A 42 1.12 16.82 -10.05
N ASP A 43 1.78 16.07 -10.94
CA ASP A 43 1.20 15.63 -12.22
C ASP A 43 0.00 14.68 -12.06
N LEU A 44 -0.10 14.00 -10.91
CA LEU A 44 -1.19 13.08 -10.58
C LEU A 44 -2.20 13.69 -9.60
N GLY A 45 -1.89 14.84 -9.01
CA GLY A 45 -2.72 15.46 -7.98
C GLY A 45 -2.79 14.66 -6.69
N VAL A 46 -1.76 13.86 -6.37
CA VAL A 46 -1.72 13.00 -5.18
C VAL A 46 -0.55 13.37 -4.29
N GLY A 47 -0.79 13.42 -2.98
CA GLY A 47 0.24 13.57 -1.95
C GLY A 47 0.21 12.45 -0.90
N PHE A 48 1.33 12.23 -0.24
CA PHE A 48 1.44 11.30 0.89
C PHE A 48 2.55 11.70 1.85
N LEU A 49 2.48 11.20 3.08
CA LEU A 49 3.47 11.44 4.12
C LEU A 49 4.39 10.23 4.29
N ILE A 50 5.68 10.50 4.47
CA ILE A 50 6.70 9.49 4.81
C ILE A 50 7.46 9.90 6.07
N PRO A 51 8.11 8.96 6.78
CA PRO A 51 9.00 9.31 7.87
C PRO A 51 10.14 10.24 7.41
N ALA A 52 10.45 11.25 8.22
CA ALA A 52 11.45 12.27 7.91
C ALA A 52 12.89 11.73 7.90
N ASP A 53 13.12 10.55 8.49
CA ASP A 53 14.40 9.87 8.53
C ASP A 53 14.60 8.87 7.37
N PHE A 54 13.60 8.70 6.49
CA PHE A 54 13.78 7.91 5.27
C PHE A 54 14.80 8.59 4.37
N VAL A 55 15.86 7.85 4.05
CA VAL A 55 16.85 8.31 3.07
C VAL A 55 16.24 8.14 1.70
N SER A 56 15.90 9.26 1.05
CA SER A 56 15.36 9.27 -0.29
C SER A 56 16.50 9.17 -1.31
N ASP A 57 16.56 8.07 -2.05
CA ASP A 57 17.28 8.04 -3.31
C ASP A 57 16.28 8.47 -4.39
N VAL A 58 16.19 9.77 -4.68
CA VAL A 58 15.41 10.24 -5.83
C VAL A 58 16.12 9.74 -7.08
N ILE A 59 15.67 8.61 -7.64
CA ILE A 59 16.18 8.09 -8.90
C ILE A 59 15.35 8.70 -10.03
N SER A 60 15.91 9.74 -10.63
CA SER A 60 15.48 10.26 -11.92
C SER A 60 15.45 9.14 -12.98
N GLN A 61 14.30 8.97 -13.64
CA GLN A 61 14.04 8.26 -14.91
C GLN A 61 15.05 7.18 -15.27
N GLN A 62 14.77 5.92 -14.91
CA GLN A 62 15.49 4.77 -15.47
C GLN A 62 14.53 3.74 -16.09
N ALA A 63 14.31 3.94 -17.39
CA ALA A 63 13.98 3.00 -18.47
C ALA A 63 13.69 1.51 -18.14
N ALA A 64 12.60 1.24 -17.42
CA ALA A 64 12.00 -0.09 -17.36
C ALA A 64 10.48 -0.01 -17.14
N SER A 65 9.70 0.27 -18.20
CA SER A 65 8.20 0.19 -18.25
C SER A 65 7.39 0.88 -17.13
N SER A 66 8.05 1.57 -16.21
CA SER A 66 7.52 2.18 -15.00
C SER A 66 8.47 3.30 -14.59
N ASP A 67 7.92 4.46 -14.27
CA ASP A 67 8.68 5.62 -13.83
C ASP A 67 8.68 5.63 -12.30
N ILE A 68 9.86 5.44 -11.70
CA ILE A 68 10.02 5.48 -10.23
C ILE A 68 9.84 6.92 -9.76
N VAL A 69 8.86 7.12 -8.89
CA VAL A 69 8.49 8.40 -8.26
C VAL A 69 9.28 8.60 -6.97
N PHE A 70 9.41 7.54 -6.17
CA PHE A 70 10.08 7.61 -4.88
C PHE A 70 10.72 6.27 -4.52
N SER A 71 11.88 6.33 -3.87
CA SER A 71 12.50 5.18 -3.20
C SER A 71 13.02 5.65 -1.85
N GLY A 72 12.65 4.95 -0.78
CA GLY A 72 13.03 5.30 0.57
C GLY A 72 13.32 4.07 1.40
N THR A 73 14.32 4.21 2.25
CA THR A 73 14.70 3.21 3.25
C THR A 73 14.90 3.91 4.60
N ASP A 74 14.45 3.28 5.67
CA ASP A 74 14.72 3.73 7.03
C ASP A 74 16.21 3.59 7.39
N ALA A 75 16.66 4.30 8.42
CA ALA A 75 18.08 4.28 8.82
C ALA A 75 18.61 2.86 9.17
N ALA A 76 17.72 1.95 9.56
CA ALA A 76 18.07 0.57 9.88
C ALA A 76 18.05 -0.39 8.67
N GLY A 77 17.56 0.04 7.49
CA GLY A 77 17.41 -0.83 6.33
C GLY A 77 16.31 -1.88 6.48
N THR A 78 15.42 -1.72 7.46
CA THR A 78 14.34 -2.64 7.80
C THR A 78 13.09 -2.37 6.96
N TYR A 79 12.80 -1.11 6.67
CA TYR A 79 11.65 -0.70 5.87
C TYR A 79 12.14 -0.09 4.58
N THR A 80 11.77 -0.71 3.45
CA THR A 80 12.02 -0.18 2.12
C THR A 80 10.69 0.00 1.40
N MET A 81 10.53 1.15 0.76
CA MET A 81 9.39 1.49 -0.06
C MET A 81 9.85 1.99 -1.43
N HIS A 82 9.21 1.50 -2.47
CA HIS A 82 9.29 2.05 -3.82
C HIS A 82 7.92 2.52 -4.26
N VAL A 83 7.84 3.69 -4.87
CA VAL A 83 6.62 4.21 -5.49
C VAL A 83 6.93 4.41 -6.97
N TYR A 84 6.13 3.84 -7.85
CA TYR A 84 6.33 3.97 -9.30
C TYR A 84 5.01 3.99 -10.06
N MET A 85 5.07 4.55 -11.26
CA MET A 85 3.98 4.53 -12.23
C MET A 85 3.91 3.19 -12.95
N GLN A 86 2.73 2.59 -13.00
CA GLN A 86 2.44 1.38 -13.75
C GLN A 86 1.42 1.70 -14.84
N TYR A 87 1.81 1.53 -16.11
CA TYR A 87 0.96 1.84 -17.26
C TYR A 87 0.07 0.64 -17.65
N GLN A 88 -0.95 0.37 -16.84
CA GLN A 88 -1.98 -0.63 -17.15
C GLN A 88 -3.32 -0.27 -16.48
N THR A 89 -4.42 -0.86 -16.96
CA THR A 89 -5.77 -0.68 -16.41
C THR A 89 -5.99 -1.52 -15.15
N VAL A 90 -7.03 -1.19 -14.38
CA VAL A 90 -7.51 -2.01 -13.25
C VAL A 90 -7.85 -3.42 -13.71
N ASP A 91 -8.63 -3.58 -14.79
CA ASP A 91 -8.98 -4.89 -15.32
C ASP A 91 -7.75 -5.73 -15.67
N ALA A 92 -6.73 -5.12 -16.28
CA ALA A 92 -5.48 -5.80 -16.61
C ALA A 92 -4.71 -6.21 -15.35
N LEU A 93 -4.73 -5.38 -14.29
CA LEU A 93 -4.18 -5.76 -12.99
C LEU A 93 -4.92 -6.94 -12.42
N MET A 94 -6.26 -6.91 -12.36
CA MET A 94 -7.06 -7.97 -11.75
C MET A 94 -6.85 -9.31 -12.45
N VAL A 95 -6.77 -9.32 -13.79
CA VAL A 95 -6.40 -10.53 -14.56
C VAL A 95 -5.01 -11.04 -14.15
N PHE A 96 -4.01 -10.15 -14.04
CA PHE A 96 -2.69 -10.55 -13.56
C PHE A 96 -2.72 -11.12 -12.14
N LEU A 97 -3.51 -10.54 -11.24
CA LEU A 97 -3.61 -11.00 -9.85
C LEU A 97 -4.28 -12.39 -9.76
N ASP A 98 -5.31 -12.64 -10.58
CA ASP A 98 -5.99 -13.94 -10.64
C ASP A 98 -5.13 -15.05 -11.25
N ASP A 99 -4.33 -14.72 -12.28
CA ASP A 99 -3.50 -15.69 -12.99
C ASP A 99 -2.16 -15.99 -12.28
N ASN A 100 -1.74 -15.15 -11.32
CA ASN A 100 -0.45 -15.25 -10.67
C ASN A 100 -0.51 -16.06 -9.36
N ALA A 101 0.04 -17.27 -9.39
CA ALA A 101 0.04 -18.18 -8.24
C ALA A 101 0.84 -17.69 -7.01
N ASP A 102 1.70 -16.68 -7.15
CA ASP A 102 2.38 -16.05 -6.01
C ASP A 102 1.53 -14.94 -5.37
N VAL A 103 0.49 -14.44 -6.04
CA VAL A 103 -0.36 -13.39 -5.48
C VAL A 103 -1.25 -13.96 -4.39
N THR A 104 -1.29 -13.27 -3.25
CA THR A 104 -2.19 -13.59 -2.13
C THR A 104 -2.75 -12.31 -1.51
N GLN A 105 -3.77 -12.42 -0.67
CA GLN A 105 -4.34 -11.30 0.08
C GLN A 105 -4.76 -10.11 -0.81
N VAL A 106 -5.39 -10.41 -1.94
CA VAL A 106 -5.95 -9.39 -2.84
C VAL A 106 -7.17 -8.76 -2.17
N GLY A 107 -7.24 -7.44 -2.16
CA GLY A 107 -8.38 -6.70 -1.64
C GLY A 107 -8.45 -5.31 -2.23
N GLU A 108 -9.68 -4.81 -2.35
CA GLU A 108 -9.97 -3.43 -2.70
C GLU A 108 -10.37 -2.68 -1.44
N VAL A 109 -9.85 -1.46 -1.25
CA VAL A 109 -10.14 -0.62 -0.09
C VAL A 109 -10.14 0.86 -0.50
N THR A 110 -11.04 1.63 0.10
CA THR A 110 -11.07 3.08 -0.07
C THR A 110 -10.51 3.73 1.19
N ILE A 111 -9.44 4.53 1.05
CA ILE A 111 -8.78 5.25 2.14
C ILE A 111 -8.79 6.74 1.79
N ASN A 112 -9.33 7.59 2.68
CA ASN A 112 -9.47 9.03 2.42
C ASN A 112 -10.13 9.35 1.05
N ASP A 113 -11.21 8.63 0.71
CA ASP A 113 -11.92 8.73 -0.58
C ASP A 113 -11.10 8.33 -1.82
N ILE A 114 -9.94 7.70 -1.61
CA ILE A 114 -9.05 7.19 -2.66
C ILE A 114 -9.17 5.67 -2.74
N ASP A 115 -9.57 5.15 -3.90
CA ASP A 115 -9.70 3.71 -4.15
C ASP A 115 -8.35 3.05 -4.40
N LEU A 116 -8.11 1.94 -3.72
CA LEU A 116 -6.83 1.25 -3.69
C LEU A 116 -7.00 -0.26 -3.86
N ILE A 117 -6.04 -0.88 -4.54
CA ILE A 117 -5.95 -2.33 -4.72
C ILE A 117 -4.71 -2.82 -3.99
N GLY A 118 -4.90 -3.58 -2.91
CA GLY A 118 -3.82 -4.17 -2.12
C GLY A 118 -3.61 -5.65 -2.48
N TYR A 119 -2.36 -6.10 -2.53
CA TYR A 119 -2.02 -7.52 -2.68
C TYR A 119 -0.62 -7.83 -2.16
N ALA A 120 -0.38 -9.10 -1.80
CA ALA A 120 0.91 -9.59 -1.33
C ALA A 120 1.58 -10.52 -2.36
N LEU A 121 2.90 -10.44 -2.45
CA LEU A 121 3.79 -11.34 -3.20
C LEU A 121 4.74 -12.03 -2.21
N PRO A 122 4.35 -13.17 -1.60
CA PRO A 122 5.11 -13.83 -0.55
C PRO A 122 6.50 -14.30 -1.00
N SER A 123 6.67 -14.77 -2.24
CA SER A 123 8.01 -15.15 -2.72
C SER A 123 9.01 -13.99 -2.71
N GLN A 124 8.49 -12.76 -2.76
CA GLN A 124 9.26 -11.53 -2.73
C GLN A 124 9.24 -10.84 -1.37
N ASN A 125 8.53 -11.36 -0.35
CA ASN A 125 8.27 -10.67 0.92
C ASN A 125 7.82 -9.22 0.68
N THR A 126 6.85 -9.04 -0.21
CA THR A 126 6.41 -7.71 -0.66
C THR A 126 4.91 -7.58 -0.51
N PHE A 127 4.47 -6.38 -0.13
CA PHE A 127 3.08 -5.96 -0.22
C PHE A 127 2.99 -4.76 -1.15
N VAL A 128 1.99 -4.78 -2.02
CA VAL A 128 1.77 -3.74 -3.04
C VAL A 128 0.41 -3.11 -2.80
N VAL A 129 0.36 -1.78 -2.89
CA VAL A 129 -0.87 -0.99 -2.92
C VAL A 129 -0.86 -0.18 -4.21
N ALA A 130 -1.80 -0.45 -5.10
CA ALA A 130 -1.94 0.25 -6.38
C ALA A 130 -3.14 1.20 -6.32
N LEU A 131 -2.90 2.45 -6.67
CA LEU A 131 -3.90 3.52 -6.82
C LEU A 131 -4.16 3.75 -8.31
N PRO A 132 -5.38 3.53 -8.83
CA PRO A 132 -5.72 3.97 -10.18
C PRO A 132 -5.59 5.49 -10.34
N VAL A 133 -4.81 5.90 -11.35
CA VAL A 133 -4.64 7.32 -11.72
C VAL A 133 -5.02 7.47 -13.20
N GLY A 134 -6.28 7.80 -13.45
CA GLY A 134 -6.87 7.78 -14.79
C GLY A 134 -7.26 6.37 -15.26
N GLU A 135 -7.49 6.20 -16.56
CA GLU A 135 -8.03 4.95 -17.12
C GLU A 135 -6.97 3.86 -17.38
N GLU A 136 -5.73 4.26 -17.68
CA GLU A 136 -4.67 3.34 -18.16
C GLU A 136 -3.41 3.37 -17.30
N SER A 137 -3.48 3.91 -16.08
CA SER A 137 -2.30 4.05 -15.23
C SER A 137 -2.65 3.87 -13.76
N MET A 138 -1.66 3.40 -13.01
CA MET A 138 -1.74 3.26 -11.56
C MET A 138 -0.45 3.77 -10.92
N LEU A 139 -0.56 4.37 -9.74
CA LEU A 139 0.56 4.65 -8.87
C LEU A 139 0.69 3.50 -7.87
N SER A 140 1.79 2.77 -7.92
CA SER A 140 2.01 1.56 -7.12
C SER A 140 3.02 1.80 -6.02
N PHE A 141 2.61 1.57 -4.77
CA PHE A 141 3.44 1.56 -3.58
C PHE A 141 3.85 0.13 -3.27
N VAL A 142 5.15 -0.14 -3.26
CA VAL A 142 5.74 -1.45 -3.05
C VAL A 142 6.56 -1.44 -1.77
N PHE A 143 6.05 -2.16 -0.77
CA PHE A 143 6.66 -2.27 0.54
C PHE A 143 7.37 -3.60 0.69
N LYS A 144 8.62 -3.55 1.14
CA LYS A 144 9.27 -4.75 1.67
C LYS A 144 8.68 -5.08 3.04
N VAL A 145 8.21 -6.30 3.20
CA VAL A 145 7.69 -6.84 4.45
C VAL A 145 8.76 -7.71 5.10
N ALA A 146 8.90 -7.62 6.43
CA ALA A 146 9.81 -8.49 7.16
C ALA A 146 9.37 -9.96 7.01
N THR A 147 10.33 -10.88 6.86
CA THR A 147 10.06 -12.30 6.56
C THR A 147 9.21 -13.01 7.64
N ASP A 148 9.21 -12.49 8.86
CA ASP A 148 8.43 -13.01 10.00
C ASP A 148 7.13 -12.23 10.27
N ALA A 149 6.84 -11.18 9.50
CA ALA A 149 5.63 -10.39 9.61
C ALA A 149 4.50 -10.97 8.74
N SER A 150 3.26 -10.85 9.22
CA SER A 150 2.06 -11.30 8.49
C SER A 150 1.48 -10.24 7.55
N GLY A 151 2.13 -9.09 7.41
CA GLY A 151 1.65 -7.95 6.62
C GLY A 151 2.47 -6.68 6.88
N LEU A 152 1.93 -5.54 6.45
CA LEU A 152 2.56 -4.24 6.64
C LEU A 152 2.78 -3.90 8.12
N SER A 153 3.85 -3.16 8.41
CA SER A 153 4.04 -2.53 9.73
C SER A 153 3.04 -1.39 9.95
N LEU A 154 2.89 -0.94 11.20
CA LEU A 154 2.05 0.23 11.50
C LEU A 154 2.50 1.47 10.71
N GLU A 155 3.80 1.71 10.61
CA GLU A 155 4.34 2.86 9.87
C GLU A 155 4.04 2.75 8.37
N GLN A 156 4.18 1.56 7.77
CA GLN A 156 3.84 1.35 6.36
C GLN A 156 2.34 1.51 6.10
N MET A 157 1.50 1.03 7.01
CA MET A 157 0.07 1.32 6.95
C MET A 157 -0.17 2.83 7.04
N GLN A 158 0.51 3.55 7.95
CA GLN A 158 0.31 5.00 8.14
C GLN A 158 0.72 5.82 6.93
N ILE A 159 1.74 5.38 6.18
CA ILE A 159 2.09 5.99 4.89
C ILE A 159 0.91 5.89 3.92
N ILE A 160 0.30 4.71 3.75
CA ILE A 160 -0.88 4.55 2.89
C ILE A 160 -2.09 5.32 3.43
N GLY A 161 -2.33 5.28 4.74
CA GLY A 161 -3.38 6.04 5.41
C GLY A 161 -3.23 7.56 5.30
N SER A 162 -2.06 8.03 4.90
CA SER A 162 -1.75 9.45 4.72
C SER A 162 -1.92 9.93 3.28
N LEU A 163 -2.43 9.09 2.37
CA LEU A 163 -2.75 9.52 1.00
C LEU A 163 -3.82 10.62 1.00
N PHE A 164 -3.63 11.64 0.17
CA PHE A 164 -4.59 12.72 -0.03
C PHE A 164 -4.52 13.28 -1.45
N ASP A 165 -5.62 13.88 -1.89
CA ASP A 165 -5.69 14.63 -3.14
C ASP A 165 -5.18 16.08 -2.95
N LEU A 166 -4.49 16.61 -3.96
CA LEU A 166 -3.90 17.97 -4.00
C LEU A 166 -4.83 19.05 -4.56
#